data_AF-A0A6I5C4L7-F1
#
_entry.id   AF-A0A6I5C4L7-F1
#
_cell.length_a   1.000
_cell.length_b   1.000
_cell.length_c   1.000
_cell.angle_alpha   90.00
_cell.angle_beta   90.00
_cell.angle_gamma   90.00
#
_symmetry.space_group_name_H-M   'P 1'
#
loop_
_entity.id
_entity.type
_entity.pdbx_description
1 polymer ?
#
loop_
_entity_poly.entity_id
_entity_poly.type
_entity_poly.pdbx_seq_one_letter_code
_entity_poly.pdbx_strand_id
1 'polypeptide(L)'
;MRRHERDVAATVAICNPPFKSVETNTEQRDDFWAQNATLPANFLQHLAITLPRGARAAVFVPDGVLFHRGAAATIRRELLKNCTVHTLLRLPTGMFHDTGSKSNVLFFTKAVRPPTGEPATDELWVYDARDLHHTDTESPLTEDDFAEFLEAYRPGEEG
;
A
#
# COMPACT_ATOMS: atom_id res chain seq x y z
N MET A 1 29.47 -16.81 -8.29
CA MET A 1 28.43 -16.00 -7.63
C MET A 1 28.17 -14.78 -8.51
N ARG A 2 27.09 -14.79 -9.30
CA ARG A 2 26.81 -13.70 -10.27
C ARG A 2 26.38 -12.47 -9.48
N ARG A 3 27.18 -11.40 -9.55
CA ARG A 3 26.87 -10.09 -9.03
C ARG A 3 25.72 -9.55 -9.88
N HIS A 4 24.53 -9.44 -9.29
CA HIS A 4 23.36 -8.87 -9.96
C HIS A 4 23.71 -7.45 -10.45
N GLU A 5 23.47 -7.16 -11.72
CA GLU A 5 23.64 -5.83 -12.29
C GLU A 5 22.84 -4.80 -11.48
N ARG A 6 23.48 -3.68 -11.14
CA ARG A 6 23.03 -2.69 -10.16
C ARG A 6 22.16 -1.55 -10.74
N ASP A 7 21.60 -1.67 -11.94
CA ASP A 7 20.93 -0.51 -12.57
C ASP A 7 19.58 -0.84 -13.24
N VAL A 8 18.79 -1.76 -12.69
CA VAL A 8 17.37 -1.84 -13.07
C VAL A 8 16.56 -1.13 -11.99
N ALA A 9 16.22 0.13 -12.25
CA ALA A 9 15.29 0.88 -11.42
C ALA A 9 13.89 0.25 -11.52
N ALA A 10 13.29 -0.09 -10.38
CA ALA A 10 11.95 -0.65 -10.36
C ALA A 10 10.93 0.36 -10.91
N THR A 11 10.14 -0.03 -11.91
CA THR A 11 9.04 0.79 -12.45
C THR A 11 7.71 0.49 -11.77
N VAL A 12 7.59 -0.70 -11.16
CA VAL A 12 6.40 -1.17 -10.45
C VAL A 12 6.81 -1.96 -9.21
N ALA A 13 6.10 -1.75 -8.10
CA ALA A 13 6.16 -2.61 -6.92
C ALA A 13 4.77 -3.20 -6.59
N ILE A 14 4.72 -4.52 -6.40
CA ILE A 14 3.54 -5.22 -5.90
C ILE A 14 3.96 -5.92 -4.62
N CYS A 15 3.31 -5.61 -3.50
CA CYS A 15 3.78 -6.09 -2.20
C CYS A 15 2.61 -6.48 -1.29
N ASN A 16 2.72 -7.67 -0.69
CA ASN A 16 1.93 -8.06 0.47
C ASN A 16 2.86 -8.14 1.70
N PRO A 17 3.06 -7.03 2.44
CA PRO A 17 3.94 -7.01 3.59
C PRO A 17 3.44 -7.94 4.71
N PRO A 18 4.34 -8.48 5.54
CA PRO A 18 3.94 -9.24 6.72
C PRO A 18 3.06 -8.40 7.66
N PHE A 19 1.90 -8.95 8.06
CA PHE A 19 0.92 -8.27 8.92
C PHE A 19 1.37 -8.15 10.38
N LYS A 20 2.18 -9.08 10.87
CA LYS A 20 2.67 -9.14 12.25
C LYS A 20 4.19 -9.28 12.24
N SER A 21 4.84 -8.58 13.17
CA SER A 21 6.24 -8.87 13.49
C SER A 21 6.31 -9.92 14.59
N VAL A 22 7.19 -10.90 14.44
CA VAL A 22 7.64 -11.78 15.53
C VAL A 22 8.82 -11.20 16.29
N GLU A 23 9.49 -10.18 15.72
CA GLU A 23 10.68 -9.56 16.27
C GLU A 23 10.38 -8.15 16.79
N THR A 24 10.91 -7.83 17.98
CA THR A 24 10.72 -6.54 18.65
C THR A 24 11.81 -5.53 18.33
N ASN A 25 12.86 -5.95 17.61
CA ASN A 25 14.06 -5.14 17.40
C ASN A 25 14.17 -4.70 15.94
N THR A 26 13.39 -3.69 15.56
CA THR A 26 13.58 -3.03 14.26
C THR A 26 14.75 -2.06 14.38
N GLU A 27 15.81 -2.28 13.60
CA GLU A 27 16.86 -1.27 13.43
C GLU A 27 16.23 0.05 13.02
N GLN A 28 16.60 1.12 13.71
CA GLN A 28 16.11 2.46 13.38
C GLN A 28 16.76 2.90 12.07
N ARG A 29 15.93 3.50 11.21
CA ARG A 29 16.35 3.99 9.91
C ARG A 29 16.21 5.49 9.85
N ASP A 30 17.33 6.19 9.77
CA ASP A 30 17.35 7.67 9.79
C ASP A 30 16.59 8.30 8.63
N ASP A 31 16.42 7.56 7.53
CA ASP A 31 15.70 8.02 6.35
C ASP A 31 14.17 7.84 6.44
N PHE A 32 13.66 7.15 7.46
CA PHE A 32 12.23 6.97 7.67
C PHE A 32 11.56 8.26 8.16
N TRP A 33 10.37 8.54 7.62
CA TRP A 33 9.55 9.68 8.01
C TRP A 33 9.06 9.59 9.46
N ALA A 34 8.86 8.37 9.95
CA ALA A 34 8.49 8.13 11.34
C ALA A 34 9.17 6.88 11.88
N GLN A 35 9.65 6.97 13.11
CA GLN A 35 10.14 5.84 13.90
C GLN A 35 8.99 5.18 14.67
N ASN A 36 9.23 3.98 15.20
CA ASN A 36 8.29 3.25 16.06
C ASN A 36 6.91 2.98 15.40
N ALA A 37 6.87 2.84 14.07
CA ALA A 37 5.66 2.44 13.37
C ALA A 37 5.47 0.91 13.40
N THR A 38 4.25 0.45 13.12
CA THR A 38 4.00 -0.99 12.94
C THR A 38 4.75 -1.52 11.72
N LEU A 39 5.02 -2.83 11.68
CA LEU A 39 5.74 -3.45 10.55
C LEU A 39 5.09 -3.14 9.18
N PRO A 40 3.77 -3.25 8.98
CA PRO A 40 3.15 -2.85 7.71
C PRO A 40 3.36 -1.38 7.35
N ALA A 41 3.33 -0.48 8.35
CA ALA A 41 3.58 0.95 8.13
C ALA A 41 5.05 1.23 7.78
N ASN A 42 5.99 0.49 8.38
CA ASN A 42 7.42 0.55 8.01
C ASN A 42 7.66 0.09 6.58
N PHE A 43 7.00 -0.97 6.12
CA PHE A 43 7.07 -1.40 4.73
C PHE A 43 6.49 -0.36 3.77
N LEU A 44 5.37 0.27 4.12
CA LEU A 44 4.77 1.33 3.30
C LEU A 44 5.71 2.52 3.12
N GLN A 45 6.27 3.06 4.20
CA GLN A 45 7.23 4.17 4.08
C GLN A 45 8.52 3.74 3.36
N HIS A 46 9.00 2.51 3.60
CA HIS A 46 10.17 1.99 2.90
C HIS A 46 9.97 1.96 1.38
N LEU A 47 8.85 1.41 0.90
CA LEU A 47 8.50 1.40 -0.52
C LEU A 47 8.41 2.82 -1.07
N ALA A 48 7.69 3.70 -0.38
CA ALA A 48 7.50 5.07 -0.84
C ALA A 48 8.80 5.89 -0.89
N ILE A 49 9.78 5.60 -0.03
CA ILE A 49 11.09 6.26 -0.02
C ILE A 49 11.98 5.70 -1.14
N THR A 50 11.99 4.39 -1.34
CA THR A 50 12.95 3.71 -2.24
C THR A 50 12.51 3.65 -3.70
N LEU A 51 11.21 3.77 -3.98
CA LEU A 51 10.70 3.76 -5.34
C LEU A 51 11.27 4.92 -6.16
N PRO A 52 11.74 4.66 -7.40
CA PRO A 52 12.09 5.70 -8.34
C PRO A 52 10.91 6.62 -8.62
N ARG A 53 11.20 7.87 -8.97
CA ARG A 53 10.18 8.84 -9.37
C ARG A 53 9.40 8.33 -10.58
N GLY A 54 8.07 8.48 -10.54
CA GLY A 54 7.16 7.94 -11.55
C GLY A 54 6.87 6.44 -11.42
N ALA A 55 7.55 5.71 -10.53
CA ALA A 55 7.24 4.30 -10.30
C ALA A 55 5.91 4.15 -9.56
N ARG A 56 5.21 3.06 -9.87
CA ARG A 56 3.86 2.75 -9.34
C ARG A 56 3.93 1.64 -8.31
N ALA A 57 3.00 1.64 -7.37
CA ALA A 57 2.90 0.61 -6.35
C ALA A 57 1.46 0.20 -6.08
N ALA A 58 1.27 -1.10 -5.84
CA ALA A 58 0.08 -1.68 -5.23
C ALA A 58 0.52 -2.46 -3.98
N VAL A 59 0.08 -2.02 -2.80
CA VAL A 59 0.54 -2.57 -1.52
C VAL A 59 -0.63 -2.96 -0.62
N PHE A 60 -0.57 -4.18 -0.07
CA PHE A 60 -1.52 -4.60 0.95
C PHE A 60 -1.23 -3.85 2.26
N VAL A 61 -2.27 -3.30 2.87
CA VAL A 61 -2.19 -2.63 4.17
C VAL A 61 -3.40 -2.99 5.04
N PRO A 62 -3.19 -3.29 6.33
CA PRO A 62 -4.30 -3.44 7.27
C PRO A 62 -4.91 -2.08 7.62
N ASP A 63 -6.17 -2.04 8.05
CA ASP A 63 -6.87 -0.80 8.40
C ASP A 63 -6.09 0.08 9.40
N GLY A 64 -5.33 -0.52 10.32
CA GLY A 64 -4.51 0.24 11.28
C GLY A 64 -3.55 1.23 10.62
N VAL A 65 -3.03 0.91 9.42
CA VAL A 65 -2.19 1.86 8.65
C VAL A 65 -3.00 3.08 8.21
N LEU A 66 -4.29 2.91 7.93
CA LEU A 66 -5.19 3.95 7.43
C LEU A 66 -5.68 4.89 8.53
N PHE A 67 -5.86 4.41 9.77
CA PHE A 67 -6.51 5.22 10.82
C PHE A 67 -5.69 5.43 12.10
N HIS A 68 -4.67 4.63 12.41
CA HIS A 68 -3.89 4.85 13.63
C HIS A 68 -3.25 6.25 13.68
N ARG A 69 -3.14 6.80 14.88
CA ARG A 69 -2.45 8.07 15.17
C ARG A 69 -0.94 7.85 15.26
N GLY A 70 -0.19 8.89 15.64
CA GLY A 70 1.27 8.80 15.83
C GLY A 70 2.00 8.53 14.52
N ALA A 71 2.92 7.57 14.53
CA ALA A 71 3.77 7.25 13.39
C ALA A 71 2.99 6.95 12.10
N ALA A 72 1.88 6.20 12.20
CA ALA A 72 1.02 5.90 11.04
C ALA A 72 0.42 7.18 10.42
N ALA A 73 -0.01 8.14 11.25
CA ALA A 73 -0.52 9.41 10.76
C ALA A 73 0.57 10.27 10.10
N THR A 74 1.79 10.25 10.62
CA THR A 74 2.95 10.91 9.99
C THR A 74 3.26 10.29 8.63
N ILE A 75 3.32 8.95 8.56
CA ILE A 75 3.57 8.23 7.30
C ILE A 75 2.49 8.53 6.27
N ARG A 76 1.20 8.56 6.64
CA ARG A 76 0.13 8.94 5.70
C ARG A 76 0.31 10.34 5.14
N ARG A 77 0.66 11.33 5.98
CA ARG A 77 0.88 12.71 5.51
C ARG A 77 2.06 12.79 4.56
N GLU A 78 3.18 12.15 4.89
CA GLU A 78 4.35 12.16 4.03
C GLU A 78 4.12 11.37 2.74
N LEU A 79 3.37 10.27 2.79
CA LEU A 79 2.95 9.53 1.60
C LEU A 79 2.18 10.44 0.64
N LEU A 80 1.18 11.19 1.13
CA LEU A 80 0.38 12.09 0.29
C LEU A 80 1.18 13.25 -0.31
N LYS A 81 2.24 13.72 0.34
CA LYS A 81 3.15 14.75 -0.20
C LYS A 81 4.12 14.21 -1.24
N ASN A 82 4.55 12.96 -1.06
CA ASN A 82 5.61 12.36 -1.87
C ASN A 82 5.09 11.46 -3.01
N CYS A 83 3.82 11.08 -2.95
CA CYS A 83 3.16 10.17 -3.88
C CYS A 83 1.76 10.68 -4.20
N THR A 84 1.29 10.36 -5.41
CA THR A 84 -0.10 10.47 -5.80
C THR A 84 -0.79 9.17 -5.44
N VAL A 85 -1.56 9.18 -4.35
CA VAL A 85 -2.31 8.03 -3.82
C VAL A 85 -3.72 8.08 -4.40
N HIS A 86 -3.93 7.39 -5.52
CA HIS A 86 -5.14 7.57 -6.33
C HIS A 86 -6.23 6.54 -6.03
N THR A 87 -5.91 5.38 -5.46
CA THR A 87 -6.90 4.32 -5.25
C THR A 87 -6.70 3.55 -3.95
N LEU A 88 -7.81 3.28 -3.26
CA LEU A 88 -7.91 2.37 -2.13
C LEU A 88 -8.97 1.31 -2.43
N LEU A 89 -8.57 0.07 -2.59
CA LEU A 89 -9.47 -1.08 -2.64
C LEU A 89 -9.60 -1.66 -1.23
N ARG A 90 -10.79 -1.58 -0.63
CA ARG A 90 -11.09 -2.24 0.65
C ARG A 90 -11.51 -3.67 0.35
N LEU A 91 -10.72 -4.64 0.82
CA LEU A 91 -10.92 -6.04 0.45
C LEU A 91 -12.06 -6.71 1.24
N PRO A 92 -12.66 -7.77 0.70
CA PRO A 92 -13.60 -8.64 1.43
C PRO A 92 -13.05 -9.10 2.78
N THR A 93 -13.96 -9.32 3.73
CA THR A 93 -13.60 -9.89 5.03
C THR A 93 -13.49 -11.40 4.95
N GLY A 94 -12.63 -12.01 5.77
CA GLY A 94 -12.50 -13.48 5.84
C GLY A 94 -11.40 -14.08 4.98
N MET A 95 -10.75 -13.27 4.13
CA MET A 95 -9.69 -13.70 3.21
C MET A 95 -8.35 -14.07 3.86
N PHE A 96 -8.11 -13.61 5.09
CA PHE A 96 -6.83 -13.80 5.77
C PHE A 96 -7.10 -14.27 7.20
N HIS A 97 -6.76 -15.53 7.47
CA HIS A 97 -6.83 -16.09 8.81
C HIS A 97 -5.93 -15.29 9.79
N ASP A 98 -6.44 -15.06 11.01
CA ASP A 98 -5.69 -14.56 12.18
C ASP A 98 -4.98 -13.19 12.06
N THR A 99 -5.36 -12.32 11.13
CA THR A 99 -4.76 -10.97 11.03
C THR A 99 -5.30 -10.00 12.08
N GLY A 100 -6.50 -10.24 12.62
CA GLY A 100 -7.16 -9.36 13.60
C GLY A 100 -7.51 -7.97 13.06
N SER A 101 -7.39 -7.74 11.74
CA SER A 101 -7.66 -6.47 11.07
C SER A 101 -8.09 -6.72 9.62
N LYS A 102 -8.99 -5.87 9.12
CA LYS A 102 -9.41 -5.91 7.71
C LYS A 102 -8.28 -5.38 6.82
N SER A 103 -8.19 -5.93 5.61
CA SER A 103 -7.12 -5.66 4.66
C SER A 103 -7.59 -4.77 3.52
N ASN A 104 -6.65 -4.05 2.91
CA ASN A 104 -6.89 -3.16 1.77
C ASN A 104 -5.71 -3.25 0.81
N VAL A 105 -5.90 -2.84 -0.44
CA VAL A 105 -4.81 -2.56 -1.38
C VAL A 105 -4.77 -1.06 -1.63
N LEU A 106 -3.62 -0.45 -1.37
CA LEU A 106 -3.36 0.95 -1.64
C LEU A 106 -2.56 1.07 -2.94
N PHE A 107 -3.05 1.88 -3.88
CA PHE A 107 -2.37 2.16 -5.13
C PHE A 107 -1.85 3.59 -5.13
N PHE A 108 -0.57 3.75 -5.47
CA PHE A 108 0.06 5.06 -5.54
C PHE A 108 1.17 5.11 -6.57
N THR A 109 1.47 6.33 -7.03
CA THR A 109 2.60 6.64 -7.91
C THR A 109 3.55 7.58 -7.20
N LYS A 110 4.86 7.28 -7.22
CA LYS A 110 5.87 8.18 -6.66
C LYS A 110 5.90 9.48 -7.47
N ALA A 111 5.77 10.62 -6.81
CA ALA A 111 5.73 11.91 -7.50
C ALA A 111 7.00 12.14 -8.34
N VAL A 112 6.82 12.63 -9.57
CA VAL A 112 7.93 12.97 -10.48
C VAL A 112 8.67 14.22 -9.99
N ARG A 113 7.92 15.16 -9.40
CA ARG A 113 8.46 16.38 -8.82
C ARG A 113 8.77 16.18 -7.33
N PRO A 114 9.77 16.90 -6.79
CA PRO A 114 9.99 16.93 -5.35
C PRO A 114 8.75 17.46 -4.60
N PRO A 115 8.55 17.07 -3.33
CA PRO A 115 7.44 17.59 -2.53
C PRO A 115 7.57 19.11 -2.35
N THR A 116 6.45 19.83 -2.52
CA THR A 116 6.37 21.28 -2.27
C THR A 116 5.95 21.61 -0.84
N GLY A 117 5.57 20.59 -0.06
CA GLY A 117 4.93 20.72 1.25
C GLY A 117 3.41 20.49 1.19
N GLU A 118 2.82 20.64 0.02
CA GLU A 118 1.42 20.31 -0.27
C GLU A 118 1.28 18.83 -0.71
N PRO A 119 0.10 18.22 -0.56
CA PRO A 119 -0.17 16.90 -1.11
C PRO A 119 0.03 16.88 -2.63
N ALA A 120 0.71 15.85 -3.14
CA ALA A 120 0.76 15.48 -4.55
C ALA A 120 -0.46 14.63 -4.99
N THR A 121 -1.34 14.32 -4.02
CA THR A 121 -2.59 13.61 -4.23
C THR A 121 -3.73 14.61 -4.23
N ASP A 122 -4.48 14.68 -5.33
CA ASP A 122 -5.66 15.56 -5.45
C ASP A 122 -6.93 14.83 -4.98
N GLU A 123 -7.16 13.64 -5.50
CA GLU A 123 -8.33 12.81 -5.20
C GLU A 123 -7.93 11.37 -4.87
N LEU A 124 -8.74 10.73 -4.02
CA LEU A 124 -8.62 9.31 -3.69
C LEU A 124 -9.92 8.61 -4.05
N TRP A 125 -9.85 7.69 -5.02
CA TRP A 125 -10.95 6.79 -5.32
C TRP A 125 -10.96 5.61 -4.34
N VAL A 126 -12.13 5.29 -3.78
CA VAL A 126 -12.29 4.19 -2.83
C VAL A 126 -13.31 3.21 -3.38
N TYR A 127 -12.90 1.96 -3.57
CA TYR A 127 -13.81 0.86 -3.88
C TYR A 127 -13.98 0.01 -2.63
N ASP A 128 -15.22 -0.23 -2.23
CA ASP A 128 -15.53 -1.01 -1.04
C ASP A 128 -16.09 -2.39 -1.40
N ALA A 129 -15.22 -3.40 -1.39
CA ALA A 129 -15.61 -4.79 -1.64
C ALA A 129 -15.96 -5.54 -0.35
N ARG A 130 -16.13 -4.85 0.80
CA ARG A 130 -16.33 -5.51 2.10
C ARG A 130 -17.69 -6.19 2.26
N ASP A 131 -18.65 -5.83 1.42
CA ASP A 131 -19.98 -6.43 1.40
C ASP A 131 -19.97 -7.82 0.74
N LEU A 132 -18.89 -8.16 0.02
CA LEU A 132 -18.65 -9.52 -0.42
C LEU A 132 -18.21 -10.39 0.76
N HIS A 133 -18.93 -11.49 0.97
CA HIS A 133 -18.64 -12.46 2.02
C HIS A 133 -18.05 -13.72 1.41
N HIS A 134 -16.74 -13.88 1.58
CA HIS A 134 -16.00 -15.04 1.12
C HIS A 134 -15.35 -15.76 2.31
N THR A 135 -15.23 -17.07 2.19
CA THR A 135 -14.51 -17.91 3.14
C THR A 135 -13.57 -18.81 2.35
N ASP A 136 -12.40 -19.11 2.92
CA ASP A 136 -11.37 -19.89 2.24
C ASP A 136 -11.82 -21.32 1.86
N THR A 137 -12.92 -21.82 2.42
CA THR A 137 -13.41 -23.19 2.24
C THR A 137 -14.75 -23.33 1.52
N GLU A 138 -15.69 -22.38 1.68
CA GLU A 138 -17.05 -22.54 1.15
C GLU A 138 -17.37 -21.56 0.01
N SER A 139 -16.70 -20.41 -0.03
CA SER A 139 -16.89 -19.38 -1.05
C SER A 139 -15.55 -18.70 -1.33
N PRO A 140 -14.62 -19.37 -2.05
CA PRO A 140 -13.31 -18.79 -2.35
C PRO A 140 -13.48 -17.56 -3.23
N LEU A 141 -12.59 -16.58 -3.08
CA LEU A 141 -12.55 -15.45 -4.01
C LEU A 141 -12.14 -15.91 -5.40
N THR A 142 -12.79 -15.31 -6.38
CA THR A 142 -12.53 -15.45 -7.79
C THR A 142 -12.19 -14.10 -8.41
N GLU A 143 -11.68 -14.10 -9.65
CA GLU A 143 -11.45 -12.86 -10.39
C GLU A 143 -12.76 -12.13 -10.69
N ASP A 144 -13.86 -12.88 -10.87
CA ASP A 144 -15.19 -12.33 -11.17
C ASP A 144 -15.73 -11.44 -10.04
N ASP A 145 -15.35 -11.73 -8.79
CA ASP A 145 -15.72 -10.92 -7.62
C ASP A 145 -15.14 -9.48 -7.68
N PHE A 146 -14.11 -9.28 -8.51
CA PHE A 146 -13.49 -7.97 -8.77
C PHE A 146 -13.81 -7.41 -10.16
N ALA A 147 -14.70 -8.03 -10.94
CA ALA A 147 -15.00 -7.58 -12.30
C ALA A 147 -15.50 -6.12 -12.34
N GLU A 148 -16.42 -5.75 -11.45
CA GLU A 148 -16.92 -4.37 -11.32
C GLU A 148 -15.81 -3.40 -10.90
N PHE A 149 -14.93 -3.81 -9.98
CA PHE A 149 -13.77 -3.01 -9.59
C PHE A 149 -12.85 -2.76 -10.79
N LEU A 150 -12.54 -3.79 -11.59
CA LEU A 150 -11.66 -3.68 -12.74
C LEU A 150 -12.26 -2.78 -13.83
N GLU A 151 -13.56 -2.90 -14.07
CA GLU A 151 -14.30 -2.03 -15.00
C GLU A 151 -14.27 -0.56 -14.53
N ALA A 152 -14.50 -0.31 -13.24
CA ALA A 152 -14.47 1.03 -12.68
C ALA A 152 -13.05 1.62 -12.59
N TYR A 153 -12.04 0.78 -12.29
CA TYR A 153 -10.64 1.19 -12.16
C TYR A 153 -9.99 1.57 -13.51
N ARG A 154 -10.46 0.99 -14.62
CA ARG A 154 -9.99 1.26 -15.99
C ARG A 154 -8.46 1.16 -16.15
N PRO A 155 -7.87 -0.02 -15.91
CA PRO A 155 -6.43 -0.19 -15.95
C PRO A 155 -5.86 0.13 -17.35
N GLY A 156 -4.98 1.14 -17.42
CA GLY A 156 -4.28 1.52 -18.66
C GLY A 156 -4.86 2.73 -19.38
N GLU A 157 -5.99 3.27 -18.91
CA GLU A 157 -6.45 4.60 -19.33
C GLU A 157 -5.83 5.64 -18.41
N GLU A 158 -4.93 6.48 -18.94
CA GLU A 158 -4.45 7.68 -18.24
C GLU A 158 -5.63 8.66 -18.16
N GLY A 159 -6.07 8.97 -16.93
CA GLY A 159 -7.04 10.04 -16.67
C GLY A 159 -6.45 11.42 -16.95
#